data_AF-A0A8X6H3H6-F1
#
_entry.id   AF-A0A8X6H3H6-F1
#
_cell.length_a   1.000
_cell.length_b   1.000
_cell.length_c   1.000
_cell.angle_alpha   90.00
_cell.angle_beta   90.00
_cell.angle_gamma   90.00
#
_symmetry.space_group_name_H-M   'P 1'
#
loop_
_entity.id
_entity.type
_entity.pdbx_description
1 polymer ?
#
loop_
_entity_poly.entity_id
_entity_poly.type
_entity_poly.pdbx_seq_one_letter_code
_entity_poly.pdbx_strand_id
1 'polypeptide(L)'
;MTSNCDSLIVTQKSVFSTIARIFDPLGLIGPVQYWTRAKIFLQFLWQLKLDWNDPLPSNLVSYWKSFIDALESINCLNIPRYCLQDKSIRTELHGFCDSSEKAYGAALYLRCINSSEQISVRLLCSKSKVAPLKSITIPRL
;
A
#
# COMPACT_ATOMS: atom_id res chain seq x y z
N MET A 1 -10.35 24.55 1.76
CA MET A 1 -10.91 25.40 2.84
C MET A 1 -10.03 25.22 4.05
N THR A 2 -9.44 26.33 4.46
CA THR A 2 -8.22 26.51 5.25
C THR A 2 -8.46 26.45 6.75
N SER A 3 -7.55 25.80 7.49
CA SER A 3 -7.22 26.21 8.86
C SER A 3 -5.83 25.71 9.25
N ASN A 4 -4.89 26.67 9.36
CA ASN A 4 -3.77 26.75 10.30
C ASN A 4 -3.43 25.49 11.11
N CYS A 5 -2.21 24.97 10.94
CA CYS A 5 -1.33 24.63 12.07
C CYS A 5 0.10 24.37 11.57
N ASP A 6 0.82 25.44 11.23
CA ASP A 6 2.28 25.39 11.24
C ASP A 6 2.72 25.08 12.67
N SER A 7 3.36 23.91 12.86
CA SER A 7 3.74 23.22 14.12
C SER A 7 2.77 22.17 14.69
N LEU A 8 2.06 21.40 13.85
CA LEU A 8 1.53 20.10 14.28
C LEU A 8 2.69 19.17 14.68
N ILE A 9 2.90 19.04 15.99
CA ILE A 9 3.72 17.98 16.57
C ILE A 9 3.19 16.66 15.99
N VAL A 10 4.00 16.01 15.16
CA VAL A 10 3.63 14.70 14.63
C VAL A 10 3.78 13.71 15.76
N THR A 11 2.64 13.19 16.20
CA THR A 11 2.54 12.17 17.27
C THR A 11 2.24 10.82 16.65
N GLN A 12 2.49 9.74 17.40
CA GLN A 12 2.13 8.40 16.97
C GLN A 12 0.63 8.27 16.66
N LYS A 13 -0.22 8.94 17.45
CA LYS A 13 -1.66 9.02 17.21
C LYS A 13 -2.00 9.68 15.87
N SER A 14 -1.34 10.80 15.53
CA SER A 14 -1.57 11.48 14.25
C SER A 14 -1.18 10.62 13.04
N VAL A 15 -0.07 9.87 13.15
CA VAL A 15 0.39 8.94 12.11
C VAL A 15 -0.65 7.84 11.92
N PHE A 16 -1.07 7.18 13.01
CA PHE A 16 -2.09 6.14 12.95
C PHE A 16 -3.40 6.64 12.35
N SER A 17 -3.88 7.80 12.81
CA SER A 17 -5.10 8.42 12.29
C SER A 17 -5.00 8.72 10.80
N THR A 18 -3.83 9.11 10.31
CA THR A 18 -3.61 9.40 8.89
C THR A 18 -3.58 8.12 8.06
N ILE A 19 -2.90 7.08 8.54
CA ILE A 19 -2.88 5.77 7.88
C ILE A 19 -4.30 5.20 7.78
N ALA A 20 -5.11 5.31 8.84
CA ALA A 20 -6.49 4.81 8.85
C ALA A 20 -7.40 5.51 7.82
N ARG A 21 -7.06 6.72 7.36
CA ARG A 21 -7.81 7.44 6.32
C ARG A 21 -7.55 6.90 4.92
N ILE A 22 -6.42 6.21 4.71
CA ILE A 22 -6.10 5.59 3.44
C ILE A 22 -6.84 4.25 3.39
N PHE A 23 -8.01 4.24 2.77
CA PHE A 23 -8.85 3.05 2.66
C PHE A 23 -8.70 2.42 1.26
N ASP A 24 -7.99 1.30 1.19
CA ASP A 24 -7.80 0.53 -0.04
C ASP A 24 -8.23 -0.94 0.16
N PRO A 25 -9.51 -1.26 -0.06
CA PRO A 25 -10.03 -2.61 0.18
C PRO A 25 -9.51 -3.64 -0.83
N LEU A 26 -9.14 -3.20 -2.05
CA LEU A 26 -8.72 -4.07 -3.15
C LEU A 26 -7.20 -4.09 -3.37
N GLY A 27 -6.43 -3.26 -2.67
CA GLY A 27 -4.99 -3.15 -2.83
C GLY A 27 -4.59 -2.53 -4.17
N LEU A 28 -5.40 -1.62 -4.70
CA LEU A 28 -5.22 -1.05 -6.03
C LEU A 28 -4.33 0.20 -6.04
N ILE A 29 -4.09 0.84 -4.89
CA ILE A 29 -3.46 2.18 -4.77
C ILE A 29 -1.92 2.14 -4.97
N GLY A 30 -1.43 1.32 -5.90
CA GLY A 30 -0.03 1.34 -6.30
C GLY A 30 0.46 -0.02 -6.79
N PRO A 31 1.27 -0.73 -6.00
CA PRO A 31 1.09 -2.19 -6.00
C PRO A 31 1.16 -2.83 -4.63
N VAL A 32 1.89 -2.34 -3.63
CA VAL A 32 2.07 -2.96 -2.29
C VAL A 32 2.92 -1.97 -1.49
N GLN A 33 3.77 -1.23 -2.21
CA GLN A 33 4.76 -0.29 -1.71
C GLN A 33 4.25 0.72 -0.67
N TYR A 34 3.27 1.58 -1.02
CA TYR A 34 2.88 2.70 -0.16
C TYR A 34 2.16 2.25 1.11
N TRP A 35 1.16 1.39 0.97
CA TRP A 35 0.42 0.85 2.10
C TRP A 35 1.28 0.00 3.03
N THR A 36 2.18 -0.80 2.45
CA THR A 36 3.09 -1.63 3.24
C THR A 36 4.16 -0.79 3.94
N ARG A 37 4.70 0.25 3.29
CA ARG A 37 5.61 1.20 3.94
C ARG A 37 4.96 1.91 5.12
N ALA A 38 3.71 2.34 4.99
CA ALA A 38 2.96 2.91 6.12
C ALA A 38 2.83 1.92 7.29
N LYS A 39 2.47 0.66 7.00
CA LYS A 39 2.35 -0.38 8.03
C LYS A 39 3.69 -0.75 8.66
N ILE A 40 4.77 -0.82 7.88
CA ILE A 40 6.14 -1.04 8.38
C ILE A 40 6.54 0.13 9.30
N PHE A 41 6.26 1.37 8.89
CA PHE A 41 6.53 2.54 9.71
C PHE A 41 5.75 2.50 11.03
N LEU A 42 4.48 2.14 10.99
CA LEU A 42 3.66 1.97 12.21
C LEU A 42 4.21 0.87 13.12
N GLN A 43 4.62 -0.27 12.55
CA GLN A 43 5.26 -1.35 13.30
C GLN A 43 6.55 -0.87 13.97
N PHE A 44 7.36 -0.08 13.28
CA PHE A 44 8.58 0.52 13.83
C PHE A 44 8.27 1.50 14.97
N LEU A 45 7.25 2.34 14.85
CA LEU A 45 6.83 3.24 15.94
C LEU A 45 6.36 2.47 17.18
N TRP A 46 5.67 1.34 17.01
CA TRP A 46 5.30 0.49 18.15
C TRP A 46 6.51 -0.14 18.85
N GLN A 47 7.58 -0.44 18.12
CA GLN A 47 8.82 -0.96 18.72
C GLN A 47 9.54 0.08 19.58
N LEU A 48 9.41 1.37 19.25
CA LEU A 48 10.01 2.47 20.02
C LEU A 48 9.33 2.68 21.38
N LYS A 49 8.18 2.05 21.64
CA LYS A 49 7.42 2.15 22.90
C LYS A 49 7.15 3.60 23.34
N LEU A 50 6.94 4.49 22.37
CA LEU A 50 6.52 5.87 22.63
C LEU A 50 5.06 5.90 23.11
N ASP A 51 4.70 6.90 23.91
CA ASP A 51 3.30 7.14 24.21
C ASP A 51 2.59 7.77 23.01
N TRP A 52 1.28 7.55 22.93
CA TRP A 52 0.45 7.98 21.80
C TRP A 52 0.52 9.48 21.49
N ASN A 53 0.74 10.30 22.52
CA ASN A 53 0.81 11.75 22.45
C ASN A 53 2.25 12.28 22.40
N ASP A 54 3.26 11.41 22.49
CA ASP A 54 4.64 11.84 22.48
C ASP A 54 5.04 12.38 21.09
N PRO A 55 5.88 13.43 21.05
CA PRO A 55 6.43 13.94 19.82
C PRO A 55 7.37 12.91 19.18
N LEU A 56 7.24 12.72 17.87
CA LEU A 56 8.18 11.89 17.12
C LEU A 56 9.56 12.57 17.05
N PRO A 57 10.66 11.81 17.17
CA PRO A 57 12.01 12.25 16.84
C PRO A 57 12.07 12.92 15.46
N SER A 58 12.88 13.97 15.34
CA SER A 58 12.96 14.81 14.13
C SER A 58 13.27 14.04 12.86
N ASN A 59 14.12 13.00 12.95
CA ASN A 59 14.43 12.10 11.83
C ASN A 59 13.18 11.33 11.33
N LEU A 60 12.30 10.89 12.23
CA LEU A 60 11.07 10.18 11.87
C LEU A 60 10.00 11.12 11.32
N VAL A 61 9.95 12.36 11.82
CA VAL A 61 9.08 13.40 11.27
C VAL A 61 9.44 13.68 9.82
N SER A 62 10.72 13.84 9.50
CA SER A 62 11.18 14.07 8.12
C SER A 62 10.85 12.90 7.20
N TYR A 63 11.06 11.66 7.66
CA TYR A 63 10.66 10.46 6.91
C TYR A 63 9.15 10.41 6.66
N TRP A 64 8.35 10.71 7.69
CA TRP A 64 6.90 10.71 7.59
C TRP A 64 6.39 11.78 6.61
N LYS A 65 6.96 13.01 6.65
CA LYS A 65 6.62 14.07 5.70
C LYS A 65 6.92 13.66 4.26
N SER A 66 8.12 13.14 4.00
CA SER A 66 8.47 12.62 2.68
C SER A 66 7.51 11.52 2.20
N PHE A 67 7.04 10.65 3.11
CA PHE A 67 6.04 9.66 2.80
C PHE A 67 4.69 10.29 2.40
N ILE A 68 4.21 11.29 3.15
CA ILE A 68 2.98 12.03 2.83
C ILE A 68 3.09 12.76 1.49
N ASP A 69 4.20 13.44 1.22
CA ASP A 69 4.43 14.12 -0.06
C ASP A 69 4.38 13.12 -1.22
N ALA A 70 4.96 11.93 -1.03
CA ALA A 70 4.89 10.88 -2.02
C ALA A 70 3.47 10.30 -2.19
N LEU A 71 2.59 10.38 -1.19
CA LEU A 71 1.19 9.97 -1.33
C LEU A 71 0.40 10.89 -2.26
N GLU A 72 0.79 12.14 -2.45
CA GLU A 72 0.08 13.04 -3.38
C GLU A 72 0.09 12.51 -4.81
N SER A 73 1.11 11.73 -5.19
CA SER A 73 1.20 11.06 -6.48
C SER A 73 0.06 10.07 -6.74
N ILE A 74 -0.60 9.56 -5.69
CA ILE A 74 -1.77 8.68 -5.81
C ILE A 74 -2.94 9.40 -6.46
N ASN A 75 -3.07 10.73 -6.29
CA ASN A 75 -4.16 11.48 -6.90
C ASN A 75 -4.11 11.45 -8.44
N CYS A 76 -2.95 11.15 -9.02
CA CYS A 76 -2.77 10.98 -10.46
C CYS A 76 -3.07 9.55 -10.95
N LEU A 77 -3.30 8.59 -10.05
CA LEU A 77 -3.52 7.19 -10.39
C LEU A 77 -4.95 6.98 -10.88
N ASN A 78 -5.10 6.64 -12.16
CA ASN A 78 -6.39 6.29 -12.75
C ASN A 78 -6.47 4.78 -12.98
N ILE A 79 -7.42 4.11 -12.33
CA ILE A 79 -7.61 2.66 -12.44
C ILE A 79 -8.99 2.39 -13.03
N PRO A 80 -9.07 1.69 -14.18
CA PRO A 80 -10.35 1.36 -14.77
C PRO A 80 -11.13 0.40 -13.86
N ARG A 81 -12.35 0.80 -13.47
CA ARG A 81 -13.26 -0.04 -12.67
C ARG A 81 -13.70 -1.31 -13.41
N TYR A 82 -13.77 -1.25 -14.74
CA TYR A 82 -14.13 -2.40 -15.56
C TYR A 82 -12.87 -3.20 -15.92
N CYS A 83 -12.72 -4.37 -15.30
CA CYS A 83 -11.54 -5.22 -15.50
C CYS A 83 -11.70 -6.17 -16.69
N LEU A 84 -12.93 -6.47 -17.11
CA LEU A 84 -13.22 -7.40 -18.21
C LEU A 84 -13.09 -6.72 -19.59
N GLN A 85 -13.05 -7.53 -20.64
CA GLN A 85 -13.05 -7.05 -22.02
C GLN A 85 -14.28 -7.62 -22.73
N ASP A 86 -15.01 -6.77 -23.44
CA ASP A 86 -16.19 -7.19 -24.19
C ASP A 86 -15.78 -8.17 -25.30
N LYS A 87 -16.60 -9.21 -25.49
CA LYS A 87 -16.36 -10.32 -26.43
C LYS A 87 -15.09 -11.15 -26.14
N SER A 88 -14.60 -11.17 -24.89
CA SER A 88 -13.51 -12.08 -24.51
C SER A 88 -13.90 -13.54 -24.77
N ILE A 89 -13.13 -14.24 -25.60
CA ILE A 89 -13.29 -15.69 -25.83
C ILE A 89 -12.66 -16.45 -24.67
N ARG A 90 -11.54 -15.93 -24.14
CA ARG A 90 -10.79 -16.58 -23.07
C ARG A 90 -10.37 -15.57 -22.03
N THR A 91 -10.59 -15.93 -20.77
CA THR A 91 -10.18 -15.13 -19.61
C THR A 91 -9.37 -16.00 -18.67
N GLU A 92 -8.22 -15.49 -18.24
CA GLU A 92 -7.26 -16.18 -17.39
C GLU A 92 -6.95 -15.30 -16.18
N LEU A 93 -6.78 -15.95 -15.02
CA LEU A 93 -6.35 -15.29 -13.80
C LEU A 93 -4.89 -15.67 -13.52
N HIS A 94 -4.02 -14.68 -13.52
CA HIS A 94 -2.58 -14.85 -13.30
C HIS A 94 -2.22 -14.28 -11.93
N GLY A 95 -1.74 -15.13 -11.03
CA GLY A 95 -1.31 -14.72 -9.70
C GLY A 95 0.21 -14.64 -9.62
N PHE A 96 0.72 -13.52 -9.10
CA PHE A 96 2.13 -13.35 -8.76
C PHE A 96 2.23 -13.11 -7.26
N CYS A 97 3.24 -13.69 -6.63
CA CYS A 97 3.57 -13.41 -5.24
C CYS A 97 5.06 -13.13 -5.10
N ASP A 98 5.41 -12.28 -4.14
CA ASP A 98 6.78 -12.00 -3.76
C ASP A 98 6.88 -11.81 -2.25
N SER A 99 8.03 -12.17 -1.69
CA SER A 99 8.30 -12.14 -0.26
C SER A 99 9.66 -11.52 0.01
N SER A 100 9.69 -10.61 0.98
CA SER A 100 10.90 -9.98 1.49
C SER A 100 10.95 -10.10 3.01
N GLU A 101 12.10 -9.79 3.59
CA GLU A 101 12.29 -9.77 5.05
C GLU A 101 11.32 -8.83 5.78
N LYS A 102 10.85 -7.77 5.09
CA LYS A 102 10.00 -6.74 5.69
C LYS A 102 8.52 -6.95 5.42
N ALA A 103 8.18 -7.57 4.30
CA ALA A 103 6.80 -7.79 3.88
C ALA A 103 6.71 -8.79 2.74
N TYR A 104 5.52 -9.38 2.60
CA TYR A 104 5.16 -10.22 1.47
C TYR A 104 3.85 -9.72 0.89
N GLY A 105 3.65 -10.01 -0.39
CA GLY A 105 2.46 -9.60 -1.11
C GLY A 105 2.15 -10.50 -2.30
N ALA A 106 0.91 -10.41 -2.75
CA ALA A 106 0.43 -11.08 -3.93
C ALA A 106 -0.42 -10.12 -4.76
N ALA A 107 -0.31 -10.24 -6.07
CA ALA A 107 -1.08 -9.49 -7.05
C ALA A 107 -1.77 -10.45 -8.02
N LEU A 108 -3.06 -10.22 -8.27
CA LEU A 108 -3.86 -10.99 -9.21
C LEU A 108 -4.12 -10.14 -10.44
N TYR A 109 -3.73 -10.63 -11.61
CA TYR A 109 -3.98 -10.00 -12.90
C TYR A 109 -5.01 -10.82 -13.67
N LEU A 110 -5.94 -10.11 -14.30
CA LEU A 110 -6.90 -10.68 -15.23
C LEU A 110 -6.39 -10.47 -16.64
N ARG A 111 -6.20 -11.56 -17.37
CA ARG A 111 -5.79 -11.58 -18.77
C ARG A 111 -6.95 -12.02 -19.63
N CYS A 112 -7.48 -11.13 -20.46
CA CYS A 112 -8.55 -11.41 -21.41
C CYS A 112 -8.01 -11.47 -22.83
N ILE A 113 -8.53 -12.40 -23.64
CA ILE A 113 -8.22 -12.57 -25.06
C ILE A 113 -9.52 -12.47 -25.85
N ASN A 114 -9.56 -11.54 -26.81
CA ASN A 114 -10.71 -11.33 -27.69
C ASN A 114 -10.69 -12.25 -28.93
N SER A 115 -11.79 -12.28 -29.68
CA SER A 115 -11.92 -12.99 -30.96
C SER A 115 -10.95 -12.54 -32.04
N SER A 116 -10.44 -11.31 -31.93
CA SER A 116 -9.41 -10.74 -32.80
C SER A 116 -7.99 -10.95 -32.23
N GLU A 117 -7.81 -11.88 -31.30
CA GLU A 117 -6.55 -12.21 -30.60
C GLU A 117 -5.91 -11.06 -29.80
N GLN A 118 -6.63 -9.95 -29.60
CA GLN A 118 -6.18 -8.85 -28.76
C GLN A 118 -6.17 -9.28 -27.28
N ILE A 119 -5.04 -9.03 -26.62
CA ILE A 119 -4.83 -9.35 -25.21
C ILE A 119 -4.93 -8.08 -24.37
N SER A 120 -5.76 -8.11 -23.33
CA SER A 120 -5.80 -7.09 -22.29
C SER A 120 -5.41 -7.71 -20.95
N VAL A 121 -4.52 -7.05 -20.21
CA VAL A 121 -4.12 -7.46 -18.86
C VAL A 121 -4.42 -6.32 -17.90
N ARG A 122 -5.16 -6.60 -16.82
CA ARG A 122 -5.50 -5.62 -15.79
C ARG A 122 -5.27 -6.18 -14.40
N LEU A 123 -4.77 -5.36 -13.49
CA LEU A 123 -4.69 -5.72 -12.07
C LEU A 123 -6.12 -5.81 -11.50
N LEU A 124 -6.49 -6.97 -10.98
CA LEU A 124 -7.80 -7.21 -10.38
C LEU A 124 -7.80 -6.81 -8.90
N CYS A 125 -6.81 -7.31 -8.16
CA CYS A 125 -6.59 -6.94 -6.78
C CYS A 125 -5.17 -7.29 -6.35
N SER A 126 -4.69 -6.66 -5.30
CA SER A 126 -3.46 -7.06 -4.62
C SER A 126 -3.69 -7.13 -3.12
N LYS A 127 -2.81 -7.85 -2.43
CA LYS A 127 -2.81 -7.90 -0.98
C LYS A 127 -1.39 -7.96 -0.47
N SER A 128 -1.12 -7.21 0.58
CA SER A 128 0.17 -7.24 1.25
C SER A 128 0.04 -7.38 2.75
N LYS A 129 1.07 -7.94 3.36
CA LYS A 129 1.19 -8.09 4.80
C LYS A 129 2.63 -7.84 5.23
N VAL A 130 2.77 -7.11 6.34
CA VAL A 130 4.07 -6.87 6.97
C VAL A 130 4.56 -8.18 7.57
N ALA A 131 5.84 -8.46 7.39
CA ALA A 131 6.45 -9.66 7.93
C ALA A 131 6.35 -9.67 9.48
N PRO A 132 6.15 -10.84 10.10
CA PRO A 132 6.18 -10.95 11.55
C PRO A 132 7.53 -10.52 12.10
N LEU A 133 7.53 -9.91 13.30
CA LEU A 133 8.75 -9.51 14.00
C LEU A 133 9.64 -10.70 14.41
N LYS A 134 9.02 -11.87 14.63
CA LYS A 134 9.75 -13.12 14.77
C LYS A 134 10.15 -13.57 13.38
N SER A 135 11.46 -13.57 13.12
CA SER A 135 12.01 -13.99 11.83
C SER A 135 11.57 -15.41 11.50
N ILE A 136 10.82 -15.54 10.42
CA ILE A 136 10.59 -16.78 9.71
C ILE A 136 11.38 -16.68 8.40
N THR A 137 11.92 -17.81 7.94
CA THR A 137 12.73 -17.83 6.72
C THR A 137 11.89 -17.39 5.52
N ILE A 138 12.50 -16.71 4.55
CA ILE A 138 11.83 -16.19 3.34
C ILE A 138 11.00 -17.28 2.63
N PRO A 139 11.47 -18.54 2.48
CA PRO A 139 10.66 -19.61 1.88
C PRO A 139 9.39 -20.01 2.67
N ARG A 140 9.27 -19.59 3.93
CA ARG A 140 8.09 -19.86 4.79
C ARG A 140 7.12 -18.67 4.85
N LEU A 141 7.47 -17.53 4.22
CA LEU A 141 6.65 -16.32 4.16
C LEU A 141 5.65 -16.36 3.01
#